data_AF-A0A820PNF2-F1
#
_entry.id   AF-A0A820PNF2-F1
#
_cell.length_a   1.000
_cell.length_b   1.000
_cell.length_c   1.000
_cell.angle_alpha   90.00
_cell.angle_beta   90.00
_cell.angle_gamma   90.00
#
_symmetry.space_group_name_H-M   'P 1'
#
loop_
_entity.id
_entity.type
_entity.pdbx_description
1 polymer ?
#
loop_
_entity_poly.entity_id
_entity_poly.type
_entity_poly.pdbx_seq_one_letter_code
_entity_poly.pdbx_strand_id
1 'polypeptide(L)'
;EVVKLNIDPIESISTLEKRRLLQQNDSSATETTKIGEKTIAVYVHFDLKGAAPKLSYFEQLFPLIRKWGATGVCMEYEDMFPFDGIVSNITHKQAYTKNDIENINKLAKENHLERN
;
A
#
# COMPACT_ATOMS: atom_id res chain seq x y z
N GLU A 1 -18.63 -20.59 9.45
CA GLU A 1 -18.96 -19.34 10.14
C GLU A 1 -17.91 -18.30 9.73
N VAL A 2 -18.28 -17.31 8.91
CA VAL A 2 -17.32 -16.30 8.43
C VAL A 2 -17.19 -15.25 9.52
N VAL A 3 -16.06 -15.24 10.22
CA VAL A 3 -15.73 -14.20 11.20
C VAL A 3 -15.59 -12.89 10.42
N LYS A 4 -16.64 -12.07 10.45
CA LYS A 4 -16.56 -10.68 9.98
C LYS A 4 -15.73 -9.92 11.00
N LEU A 5 -14.48 -9.66 10.68
CA LEU A 5 -13.69 -8.68 11.41
C LEU A 5 -14.32 -7.31 11.13
N ASN A 6 -15.09 -6.80 12.10
CA ASN A 6 -15.48 -5.39 12.14
C ASN A 6 -14.20 -4.59 12.42
N ILE A 7 -13.42 -4.33 11.38
CA ILE A 7 -12.31 -3.40 11.44
C ILE A 7 -12.94 -2.04 11.21
N ASP A 8 -13.09 -1.25 12.27
CA ASP A 8 -13.51 0.13 12.16
C ASP A 8 -12.58 0.86 11.17
N PRO A 9 -13.12 1.73 10.28
CA PRO A 9 -12.29 2.47 9.35
C PRO A 9 -11.21 3.22 10.13
N ILE A 10 -9.93 2.92 9.83
CA ILE A 10 -8.81 3.68 10.38
C ILE A 10 -9.05 5.13 10.00
N GLU A 11 -9.27 5.99 11.01
CA GLU A 11 -9.48 7.40 10.78
C GLU A 11 -8.28 7.98 10.03
N SER A 12 -8.55 8.80 9.02
CA SER A 12 -7.47 9.40 8.23
C SER A 12 -6.55 10.21 9.15
N ILE A 13 -5.25 10.20 8.86
CA ILE A 13 -4.24 10.96 9.62
C ILE A 13 -4.65 12.44 9.75
N SER A 14 -5.22 13.02 8.69
CA SER A 14 -5.76 14.38 8.69
C SER A 14 -6.92 14.61 9.67
N THR A 15 -7.70 13.58 9.98
CA THR A 15 -8.80 13.64 10.97
C THR A 15 -8.25 13.54 12.39
N LEU A 16 -7.26 12.68 12.61
CA LEU A 16 -6.57 12.52 13.89
C LEU A 16 -5.79 13.80 14.27
N GLU A 17 -5.11 14.41 13.30
CA GLU A 17 -4.39 15.68 13.48
C GLU A 17 -5.35 16.83 13.80
N LYS A 18 -6.48 16.93 13.09
CA LYS A 18 -7.53 17.91 13.41
C LYS A 18 -8.05 17.77 14.84
N ARG A 19 -8.29 16.55 15.32
CA ARG A 19 -8.73 16.31 16.71
C ARG A 19 -7.67 16.70 17.74
N ARG A 20 -6.41 16.38 17.47
CA ARG A 20 -5.28 16.77 18.33
C ARG A 20 -5.14 18.29 18.43
N LEU A 21 -5.30 19.00 17.31
CA LEU A 21 -5.29 20.47 17.28
C LEU A 21 -6.52 21.07 17.98
N LEU A 22 -7.71 20.48 17.82
CA LEU A 22 -8.92 20.91 18.52
C LEU A 22 -8.83 20.73 20.05
N GLN A 23 -8.12 19.70 20.54
CA GLN A 23 -7.87 19.52 21.98
C GLN A 23 -6.84 20.49 22.56
N GLN A 24 -6.03 21.15 21.72
CA GLN A 24 -4.98 22.07 22.16
C GLN A 24 -5.39 23.55 22.09
N ASN A 25 -6.54 23.88 21.50
CA ASN A 25 -6.93 25.25 21.18
C ASN A 25 -7.81 25.97 22.23
N ASP A 26 -7.84 25.52 23.48
CA ASP A 26 -8.55 26.26 24.55
C ASP A 26 -7.75 27.44 25.13
N SER A 27 -6.67 27.90 24.47
CA SER A 27 -6.01 29.17 24.82
C SER A 27 -5.26 29.81 23.65
N SER A 28 -5.89 30.85 23.10
CA SER A 28 -5.35 31.91 22.22
C SER A 28 -4.90 31.55 20.79
N ALA A 29 -5.41 32.34 19.84
CA ALA A 29 -5.21 32.22 18.41
C ALA A 29 -3.88 32.83 17.92
N THR A 30 -3.58 32.52 16.66
CA THR A 30 -2.56 33.04 15.72
C THR A 30 -1.11 32.63 15.93
N GLU A 31 -0.62 31.67 15.12
CA GLU A 31 0.52 31.89 14.21
C GLU A 31 0.72 30.69 13.25
N THR A 32 0.98 31.02 11.98
CA THR A 32 1.35 30.12 10.88
C THR A 32 2.45 29.15 11.28
N THR A 33 2.10 27.88 11.50
CA THR A 33 3.10 26.83 11.75
C THR A 33 3.06 25.79 10.64
N LYS A 34 3.94 25.95 9.63
CA LYS A 34 4.45 24.81 8.87
C LYS A 34 5.34 24.01 9.81
N ILE A 35 4.76 23.25 10.72
CA ILE A 35 5.46 22.20 11.45
C ILE A 35 5.68 21.11 10.40
N GLY A 36 6.93 20.72 10.15
CA GLY A 36 7.24 19.66 9.21
C GLY A 36 6.42 18.41 9.55
N GLU A 37 5.35 18.19 8.79
CA GLU A 37 4.49 17.02 8.89
C GLU A 37 5.36 15.81 8.53
N LYS A 38 5.80 15.09 9.56
CA LYS A 38 6.48 13.82 9.35
C LYS A 38 5.43 12.83 8.89
N THR A 39 5.34 12.64 7.58
CA THR A 39 4.47 11.63 6.97
C THR A 39 4.90 10.26 7.49
N ILE A 40 4.03 9.60 8.24
CA ILE A 40 4.24 8.21 8.66
C ILE A 40 4.00 7.33 7.45
N ALA A 41 5.01 6.59 7.02
CA ALA A 41 4.86 5.65 5.92
C ALA A 41 4.28 4.33 6.45
N VAL A 42 3.17 3.90 5.86
CA VAL A 42 2.48 2.65 6.17
C VAL A 42 2.51 1.77 4.92
N TYR A 43 3.24 0.66 4.98
CA TYR A 43 3.38 -0.26 3.85
C TYR A 43 2.59 -1.55 4.09
N VAL A 44 1.90 -2.00 3.05
CA VAL A 44 1.36 -3.36 3.00
C VAL A 44 2.36 -4.25 2.27
N HIS A 45 2.83 -5.28 2.94
CA HIS A 45 3.76 -6.26 2.37
C HIS A 45 2.99 -7.46 1.81
N PHE A 46 3.32 -7.84 0.58
CA PHE A 46 2.78 -9.00 -0.11
C PHE A 46 3.88 -10.05 -0.31
N ASP A 47 3.72 -11.18 0.37
CA ASP A 47 4.47 -12.40 0.07
C ASP A 47 3.77 -13.16 -1.05
N LEU A 48 4.44 -13.27 -2.20
CA LEU A 48 3.87 -13.85 -3.43
C LEU A 48 4.43 -15.25 -3.71
N LYS A 49 5.38 -15.72 -2.89
CA LYS A 49 6.11 -16.98 -3.08
C LYS A 49 5.17 -18.15 -3.26
N GLY A 50 5.37 -18.93 -4.32
CA GLY A 50 4.60 -20.15 -4.60
C GLY A 50 3.11 -19.97 -4.95
N ALA A 51 2.49 -18.82 -4.67
CA ALA A 51 1.04 -18.61 -4.82
C ALA A 51 0.65 -17.15 -5.12
N ALA A 52 1.31 -16.55 -6.11
CA ALA A 52 1.02 -15.19 -6.55
C ALA A 52 -0.46 -14.98 -7.00
N PRO A 53 -1.18 -13.98 -6.46
CA PRO A 53 -2.54 -13.64 -6.90
C PRO A 53 -2.59 -13.19 -8.37
N LYS A 54 -3.76 -13.29 -9.01
CA LYS A 54 -3.93 -12.75 -10.36
C LYS A 54 -3.91 -11.22 -10.36
N LEU A 55 -3.56 -10.62 -11.50
CA LEU A 55 -3.57 -9.16 -11.68
C LEU A 55 -4.92 -8.52 -11.30
N SER A 56 -6.03 -9.16 -11.70
CA SER A 56 -7.40 -8.70 -11.38
C SER A 56 -7.73 -8.65 -9.89
N TYR A 57 -6.92 -9.32 -9.05
CA TYR A 57 -7.03 -9.20 -7.61
C TYR A 57 -6.45 -7.86 -7.11
N PHE A 58 -5.31 -7.43 -7.64
CA PHE A 58 -4.71 -6.13 -7.29
C PHE A 58 -5.53 -4.95 -7.80
N GLU A 59 -6.19 -5.07 -8.95
CA GLU A 59 -7.15 -4.07 -9.46
C GLU A 59 -8.25 -3.76 -8.44
N GLN A 60 -8.70 -4.76 -7.69
CA GLN A 60 -9.71 -4.60 -6.65
C GLN A 60 -9.10 -4.22 -5.30
N LEU A 61 -7.93 -4.77 -4.97
CA LEU A 61 -7.33 -4.65 -3.64
C LEU A 61 -6.63 -3.31 -3.42
N PHE A 62 -5.88 -2.80 -4.39
CA PHE A 62 -5.11 -1.56 -4.24
C PHE A 62 -5.96 -0.34 -3.83
N PRO A 63 -7.15 -0.11 -4.44
CA PRO A 63 -8.05 0.94 -3.96
C PRO A 63 -8.47 0.77 -2.49
N LEU A 64 -8.68 -0.48 -2.04
CA LEU A 64 -9.10 -0.78 -0.68
C LEU A 64 -7.99 -0.50 0.33
N ILE A 65 -6.76 -0.98 0.08
CA ILE A 65 -5.64 -0.75 1.01
C ILE A 65 -5.23 0.72 1.05
N ARG A 66 -5.35 1.46 -0.06
CA ARG A 66 -5.19 2.91 -0.07
C ARG A 66 -6.25 3.59 0.79
N LYS A 67 -7.52 3.18 0.65
CA LYS A 67 -8.63 3.66 1.50
C LYS A 67 -8.40 3.36 2.99
N TRP A 68 -7.71 2.27 3.32
CA TRP A 68 -7.33 1.91 4.69
C TRP A 68 -6.10 2.64 5.23
N GLY A 69 -5.50 3.55 4.45
CA GLY A 69 -4.42 4.41 4.91
C GLY A 69 -3.01 3.92 4.57
N ALA A 70 -2.86 2.89 3.74
CA ALA A 70 -1.55 2.51 3.22
C ALA A 70 -0.98 3.65 2.34
N THR A 71 0.30 3.94 2.54
CA THR A 71 1.07 4.90 1.76
C THR A 71 1.96 4.21 0.73
N GLY A 72 2.05 2.88 0.77
CA GLY A 72 2.81 2.11 -0.21
C GLY A 72 2.58 0.61 -0.11
N VAL A 73 3.06 -0.11 -1.13
CA VAL A 73 3.11 -1.58 -1.14
C VAL A 73 4.54 -2.08 -1.31
N CYS A 74 4.84 -3.23 -0.70
CA CYS A 74 6.08 -3.96 -0.90
C CYS A 74 5.74 -5.33 -1.48
N MET A 75 6.21 -5.60 -2.69
CA MET A 75 5.94 -6.85 -3.41
C MET A 75 7.16 -7.76 -3.32
N GLU A 76 7.07 -8.85 -2.59
CA GLU A 76 8.11 -9.88 -2.51
C GLU A 76 7.77 -11.02 -3.47
N TYR A 77 8.46 -11.05 -4.62
CA TYR A 77 8.14 -11.98 -5.71
C TYR A 77 8.79 -13.36 -5.58
N GLU A 78 10.01 -13.46 -5.02
CA GLU A 78 10.86 -14.65 -5.06
C GLU A 78 10.81 -15.41 -6.40
N ASP A 79 10.28 -16.64 -6.44
CA ASP A 79 10.18 -17.48 -7.64
C ASP A 79 9.10 -17.02 -8.63
N MET A 80 8.22 -16.10 -8.23
CA MET A 80 7.15 -15.54 -9.07
C MET A 80 7.60 -14.33 -9.90
N PHE A 81 8.87 -13.95 -9.82
CA PHE A 81 9.43 -12.91 -10.68
C PHE A 81 9.85 -13.49 -12.04
N PRO A 82 9.57 -12.80 -13.17
CA PRO A 82 10.00 -13.22 -14.50
C PRO A 82 11.51 -13.02 -14.72
N PHE A 83 12.35 -13.83 -14.07
CA PHE A 83 13.79 -13.83 -14.35
C PHE A 83 14.07 -14.29 -15.78
N ASP A 84 15.08 -13.69 -16.41
CA ASP A 84 15.55 -14.03 -17.75
C ASP A 84 17.04 -14.43 -17.76
N GLY A 85 17.51 -14.89 -18.92
CA GLY A 85 18.91 -15.30 -19.10
C GLY A 85 19.30 -16.51 -18.24
N ILE A 86 20.48 -16.43 -17.62
CA ILE A 86 21.13 -17.53 -16.90
C ILE A 86 20.32 -17.98 -15.66
N VAL A 87 19.52 -17.07 -15.10
CA VAL A 87 18.72 -17.31 -13.90
C VAL A 87 17.26 -17.66 -14.20
N SER A 88 16.86 -17.77 -15.47
CA SER A 88 15.48 -18.10 -15.88
C SER A 88 14.96 -19.43 -15.32
N ASN A 89 15.86 -20.35 -14.94
CA ASN A 89 15.53 -21.64 -14.35
C ASN A 89 14.98 -21.57 -12.92
N ILE A 90 15.14 -20.43 -12.22
CA ILE A 90 14.58 -20.24 -10.87
C ILE A 90 13.16 -19.66 -10.91
N THR A 91 12.70 -19.21 -12.09
CA THR A 91 11.35 -18.69 -12.30
C THR A 91 10.34 -19.83 -12.25
N HIS A 92 9.32 -19.67 -11.40
CA HIS A 92 8.21 -20.60 -11.33
C HIS A 92 7.41 -20.61 -12.65
N LYS A 93 6.86 -21.76 -13.04
CA LYS A 93 6.12 -21.90 -14.32
C LYS A 93 4.87 -21.01 -14.42
N GLN A 94 4.35 -20.58 -13.28
CA GLN A 94 3.18 -19.70 -13.17
C GLN A 94 3.56 -18.29 -12.68
N ALA A 95 4.85 -17.94 -12.75
CA ALA A 95 5.33 -16.60 -12.44
C ALA A 95 4.65 -15.55 -13.34
N TYR A 96 4.66 -14.31 -12.86
CA TYR A 96 4.21 -13.18 -13.66
C TYR A 96 5.03 -13.02 -14.93
N THR A 97 4.44 -12.45 -15.96
CA THR A 97 5.18 -11.94 -17.13
C THR A 97 5.73 -10.54 -16.84
N LYS A 98 6.68 -10.06 -17.64
CA LYS A 98 7.17 -8.66 -17.54
C LYS A 98 6.02 -7.64 -17.66
N ASN A 99 5.06 -7.90 -18.55
CA ASN A 99 3.87 -7.07 -18.72
C ASN A 99 2.97 -7.08 -17.48
N ASP A 100 2.85 -8.22 -16.79
CA ASP A 100 2.10 -8.27 -15.52
C ASP A 100 2.77 -7.42 -14.45
N ILE A 101 4.10 -7.47 -14.33
CA ILE A 101 4.86 -6.62 -13.40
C ILE A 101 4.66 -5.13 -13.71
N GLU A 102 4.71 -4.74 -14.99
CA GLU A 102 4.44 -3.38 -15.43
C GLU A 102 3.02 -2.93 -15.06
N ASN A 103 2.02 -3.80 -15.26
CA ASN A 103 0.64 -3.52 -14.88
C ASN A 103 0.46 -3.41 -13.37
N ILE A 104 1.10 -4.27 -12.57
CA ILE A 104 1.07 -4.16 -11.10
C ILE A 104 1.66 -2.81 -10.65
N ASN A 105 2.80 -2.40 -11.21
CA ASN A 105 3.43 -1.12 -10.90
C ASN A 105 2.54 0.07 -11.31
N LYS A 106 1.89 -0.01 -12.47
CA LYS A 106 0.93 1.00 -12.94
C LYS A 106 -0.26 1.10 -11.98
N LEU A 107 -0.85 -0.02 -11.58
CA LEU A 107 -1.97 -0.06 -10.62
C LEU A 107 -1.56 0.53 -9.27
N ALA A 108 -0.36 0.21 -8.77
CA ALA A 108 0.14 0.77 -7.52
C ALA A 108 0.26 2.30 -7.62
N LYS A 109 0.82 2.81 -8.71
CA LYS A 109 0.96 4.25 -8.97
C LYS A 109 -0.38 4.98 -9.09
N GLU A 110 -1.34 4.38 -9.82
CA GLU A 110 -2.69 4.93 -9.97
C GLU A 110 -3.44 5.01 -8.63
N ASN A 111 -3.05 4.17 -7.65
CA ASN A 111 -3.59 4.16 -6.31
C ASN A 111 -2.71 4.87 -5.27
N HIS A 112 -1.64 5.56 -5.71
CA HIS A 112 -0.70 6.27 -4.83
C HIS A 112 -0.04 5.35 -3.78
N LEU A 113 0.35 4.15 -4.19
CA LEU A 113 0.99 3.12 -3.36
C LEU A 113 2.47 2.90 -3.74
N GLU A 114 3.07 3.83 -4.46
CA GLU A 114 4.50 3.88 -4.75
C GLU A 114 5.31 4.46 -3.58
N ARG A 115 6.60 4.11 -3.55
CA ARG A 115 7.55 4.71 -2.60
C ARG A 115 7.76 6.19 -2.99
N ASN A 116 7.32 7.10 -2.12
CA ASN A 116 7.64 8.54 -2.20
C ASN A 116 9.13 8.81 -1.98
#